data_AF-A0A3L8CST1-F1
#
_entry.id   AF-A0A3L8CST1-F1
#
_cell.length_a   1.000
_cell.length_b   1.000
_cell.length_c   1.000
_cell.angle_alpha   90.00
_cell.angle_beta   90.00
_cell.angle_gamma   90.00
#
_symmetry.space_group_name_H-M   'P 1'
#
loop_
_entity.id
_entity.type
_entity.pdbx_description
1 polymer ?
#
loop_
_entity_poly.entity_id
_entity_poly.type
_entity_poly.pdbx_seq_one_letter_code
_entity_poly.pdbx_strand_id
1 'polypeptide(L)'
;ASFTFYRRKLFHPRQWLHAIAGTLVGALTGAVVAHYLPAEWLNKMLPVIVFACGLYLLFGGTPKAPLDSDAPIKKKWQSTQGFGLGFYDGVAGPGTGAFWTVSTMLMYPIDLVKASGVARSMNFVSNIAALSVFVFSGQVDWIIGLSMGLSVMVGAFFGARTAISGGAKFIRPVFITVVLGLTVRLAWQHWFSVA
;
A
#
# COMPACT_ATOMS: atom_id res chain seq x y z
N ALA A 1 -10.53 2.50 7.26
CA ALA A 1 -10.38 1.13 6.72
C ALA A 1 -9.90 0.13 7.76
N SER A 2 -8.74 0.34 8.41
CA SER A 2 -8.21 -0.55 9.45
C SER A 2 -9.14 -0.68 10.68
N PHE A 3 -9.81 0.41 11.07
CA PHE A 3 -10.85 0.39 12.12
C PHE A 3 -12.09 -0.43 11.75
N THR A 4 -12.48 -0.46 10.46
CA THR A 4 -13.61 -1.24 9.96
C THR A 4 -13.31 -2.75 9.97
N PHE A 5 -12.04 -3.13 9.75
CA PHE A 5 -11.58 -4.52 9.86
C PHE A 5 -11.47 -4.99 11.32
N TYR A 6 -10.96 -4.14 12.21
CA TYR A 6 -10.93 -4.40 13.66
C TYR A 6 -12.34 -4.63 14.22
N ARG A 7 -13.31 -3.81 13.80
CA ARG A 7 -14.71 -3.91 14.25
C ARG A 7 -15.46 -5.14 13.71
N ARG A 8 -14.96 -5.79 12.65
CA ARG A 8 -15.51 -7.05 12.10
C ARG A 8 -14.80 -8.32 12.59
N LYS A 9 -13.96 -8.25 13.65
CA LYS A 9 -13.25 -9.40 14.27
C LYS A 9 -12.32 -10.20 13.31
N LEU A 10 -11.95 -9.63 12.16
CA LEU A 10 -11.09 -10.28 11.16
C LEU A 10 -9.58 -10.09 11.43
N PHE A 11 -9.21 -9.29 12.43
CA PHE A 11 -7.82 -8.99 12.78
C PHE A 11 -7.65 -8.93 14.29
N HIS A 12 -6.79 -9.80 14.83
CA HIS A 12 -6.40 -9.82 16.24
C HIS A 12 -5.04 -9.12 16.38
N PRO A 13 -4.96 -7.83 16.78
CA PRO A 13 -3.70 -7.07 16.83
C PRO A 13 -2.62 -7.70 17.72
N ARG A 14 -3.03 -8.46 18.75
CA ARG A 14 -2.11 -9.20 19.64
C ARG A 14 -1.35 -10.35 18.93
N GLN A 15 -1.88 -10.89 17.82
CA GLN A 15 -1.24 -11.97 17.06
C GLN A 15 -0.25 -11.46 16.00
N TRP A 16 -0.35 -10.18 15.63
CA TRP A 16 0.45 -9.55 14.58
C TRP A 16 1.43 -8.50 15.12
N LEU A 17 1.60 -8.42 16.44
CA LEU A 17 2.47 -7.42 17.09
C LEU A 17 3.90 -7.45 16.55
N HIS A 18 4.46 -8.65 16.30
CA HIS A 18 5.81 -8.79 15.76
C HIS A 18 5.91 -8.31 14.30
N ALA A 19 4.87 -8.52 13.50
CA ALA A 19 4.78 -7.98 12.14
C ALA A 19 4.66 -6.46 12.17
N ILE A 20 3.84 -5.91 13.08
CA ILE A 20 3.70 -4.45 13.28
C ILE A 20 5.04 -3.83 13.67
N ALA A 21 5.72 -4.39 14.67
CA ALA A 21 7.02 -3.90 15.12
C ALA A 21 8.08 -3.99 14.00
N GLY A 22 8.13 -5.13 13.28
CA GLY A 22 9.03 -5.29 12.14
C GLY A 22 8.73 -4.27 11.03
N THR A 23 7.45 -4.08 10.69
CA THR A 23 7.01 -3.11 9.68
C THR A 23 7.36 -1.68 10.07
N LEU A 24 7.19 -1.32 11.34
CA LEU A 24 7.52 0.00 11.85
C LEU A 24 9.02 0.27 11.73
N VAL A 25 9.87 -0.65 12.19
CA VAL A 25 11.33 -0.51 12.09
C VAL A 25 11.79 -0.51 10.62
N GLY A 26 11.23 -1.39 9.79
CA GLY A 26 11.49 -1.43 8.35
C GLY A 26 11.09 -0.13 7.67
N ALA A 27 9.89 0.37 7.93
CA ALA A 27 9.41 1.61 7.32
C ALA A 27 10.19 2.84 7.79
N LEU A 28 10.58 2.92 9.07
CA LEU A 28 11.45 3.99 9.56
C LEU A 28 12.80 3.98 8.84
N THR A 29 13.45 2.82 8.76
CA THR A 29 14.74 2.69 8.07
C THR A 29 14.61 2.99 6.57
N GLY A 30 13.55 2.49 5.92
CA GLY A 30 13.27 2.77 4.52
C GLY A 30 12.98 4.24 4.23
N ALA A 31 12.19 4.90 5.07
CA ALA A 31 11.89 6.33 4.93
C ALA A 31 13.14 7.20 5.15
N VAL A 32 14.01 6.84 6.10
CA VAL A 32 15.30 7.51 6.29
C VAL A 32 16.18 7.34 5.05
N VAL A 33 16.25 6.14 4.48
CA VAL A 33 16.97 5.91 3.23
C VAL A 33 16.38 6.78 2.11
N ALA A 34 15.06 6.77 1.91
CA ALA A 34 14.39 7.60 0.92
C ALA A 34 14.65 9.10 1.09
N HIS A 35 14.77 9.57 2.34
CA HIS A 35 15.10 10.96 2.62
C HIS A 35 16.50 11.38 2.14
N TYR A 36 17.48 10.47 2.18
CA TYR A 36 18.82 10.72 1.64
C TYR A 36 18.93 10.50 0.12
N LEU A 37 17.89 9.95 -0.52
CA LEU A 37 17.89 9.74 -1.97
C LEU A 37 17.49 11.03 -2.71
N PRO A 38 18.22 11.41 -3.77
CA PRO A 38 17.85 12.57 -4.58
C PRO A 38 16.51 12.32 -5.28
N ALA A 39 15.61 13.31 -5.23
CA ALA A 39 14.26 13.22 -5.79
C ALA A 39 14.23 12.84 -7.28
N GLU A 40 15.27 13.22 -8.03
CA GLU A 40 15.42 12.86 -9.44
C GLU A 40 15.58 11.33 -9.65
N TRP A 41 16.30 10.66 -8.75
CA TRP A 41 16.45 9.21 -8.79
C TRP A 41 15.13 8.52 -8.46
N LEU A 42 14.42 9.02 -7.44
CA LEU A 42 13.10 8.49 -7.06
C LEU A 42 12.09 8.63 -8.21
N ASN A 43 12.04 9.79 -8.87
CA ASN A 43 11.15 10.04 -10.00
C ASN A 43 11.45 9.15 -11.22
N LYS A 44 12.73 8.83 -11.48
CA LYS A 44 13.11 7.91 -12.57
C LYS A 44 12.84 6.44 -12.23
N MET A 45 13.00 6.06 -10.96
CA MET A 45 12.83 4.67 -10.52
C MET A 45 11.38 4.29 -10.22
N LEU A 46 10.55 5.24 -9.77
CA LEU A 46 9.14 5.02 -9.46
C LEU A 46 8.37 4.33 -10.61
N PRO A 47 8.42 4.81 -11.87
CA PRO A 47 7.75 4.15 -12.99
C PRO A 47 8.21 2.71 -13.21
N VAL A 48 9.52 2.45 -13.07
CA VAL A 48 10.10 1.10 -13.22
C VAL A 48 9.60 0.18 -12.11
N ILE A 49 9.58 0.66 -10.87
CA ILE A 49 9.08 -0.09 -9.71
C ILE A 49 7.58 -0.38 -9.87
N VAL A 50 6.78 0.62 -10.25
CA VAL A 50 5.34 0.46 -10.50
C VAL A 50 5.09 -0.56 -11.62
N PHE A 51 5.85 -0.48 -12.71
CA PHE A 51 5.74 -1.40 -13.84
C PHE A 51 6.11 -2.84 -13.44
N ALA A 52 7.22 -3.01 -12.72
CA ALA A 52 7.64 -4.31 -12.20
C ALA A 52 6.61 -4.88 -11.20
N CYS A 53 6.04 -4.06 -10.33
CA CYS A 53 4.95 -4.46 -9.44
C CYS A 53 3.71 -4.88 -10.23
N GLY A 54 3.33 -4.12 -11.26
CA GLY A 54 2.22 -4.44 -12.15
C GLY A 54 2.41 -5.80 -12.84
N LEU A 55 3.60 -6.03 -13.42
CA LEU A 55 3.96 -7.31 -14.02
C LEU A 55 3.90 -8.45 -12.99
N TYR A 56 4.51 -8.27 -11.82
CA TYR A 56 4.48 -9.29 -10.77
C TYR A 56 3.05 -9.64 -10.34
N LEU A 57 2.15 -8.66 -10.23
CA LEU A 57 0.76 -8.93 -9.86
C LEU A 57 -0.04 -9.60 -10.98
N LEU A 58 0.28 -9.32 -12.24
CA LEU A 58 -0.34 -9.98 -13.39
C LEU A 58 0.10 -11.44 -13.53
N PHE A 59 1.39 -11.72 -13.31
CA PHE A 59 1.98 -13.06 -13.50
C PHE A 59 2.07 -13.90 -12.23
N GLY A 60 2.07 -13.28 -11.05
CA GLY A 60 2.31 -13.95 -9.77
C GLY A 60 1.16 -14.84 -9.30
N GLY A 61 -0.02 -14.72 -9.90
CA GLY A 61 -1.22 -15.45 -9.50
C GLY A 61 -1.70 -15.06 -8.10
N THR A 62 -3.01 -15.04 -7.87
CA THR A 62 -3.52 -14.96 -6.50
C THR A 62 -3.35 -16.33 -5.85
N PRO A 63 -2.67 -16.43 -4.69
CA PRO A 63 -2.61 -17.69 -3.97
C PRO A 63 -4.02 -18.20 -3.69
N LYS A 64 -4.29 -19.47 -4.01
CA LYS A 64 -5.59 -20.08 -3.69
C LYS A 64 -5.74 -20.14 -2.17
N ALA A 65 -6.93 -19.78 -1.68
CA ALA A 65 -7.24 -19.83 -0.27
C ALA A 65 -6.96 -21.25 0.28
N PRO A 66 -6.20 -21.38 1.39
CA PRO A 66 -5.92 -22.69 1.97
C PRO A 66 -7.21 -23.34 2.52
N LEU A 67 -7.32 -24.66 2.33
CA LEU A 67 -8.47 -25.48 2.73
C LEU A 67 -8.73 -25.44 4.26
N ASP A 68 -7.70 -25.18 5.07
CA ASP A 68 -7.79 -25.04 6.53
C ASP A 68 -7.38 -23.62 6.97
N SER A 69 -8.31 -22.67 6.89
CA SER A 69 -8.07 -21.24 7.23
C SER A 69 -7.96 -20.91 8.74
N ASP A 70 -7.82 -21.94 9.59
CA ASP A 70 -7.76 -21.84 11.07
C ASP A 70 -6.49 -22.47 11.69
N ALA A 71 -5.50 -22.88 10.88
CA ALA A 71 -4.24 -23.42 11.39
C ALA A 71 -3.37 -22.35 12.11
N PRO A 72 -2.56 -22.75 13.11
CA PRO A 72 -1.85 -21.83 13.99
C PRO A 72 -0.78 -20.99 13.25
N ILE A 73 -0.83 -19.68 13.48
CA ILE A 73 0.06 -18.68 12.89
C ILE A 73 1.47 -18.82 13.49
N LYS A 74 2.46 -19.22 12.67
CA LYS A 74 3.86 -19.35 13.10
C LYS A 74 4.53 -17.97 13.23
N LYS A 75 4.74 -17.51 14.47
CA LYS A 75 5.29 -16.17 14.78
C LYS A 75 6.72 -15.91 14.31
N LYS A 76 7.51 -16.96 14.01
CA LYS A 76 8.97 -16.83 13.75
C LYS A 76 9.35 -16.02 12.51
N TRP A 77 8.48 -15.93 11.51
CA TRP A 77 8.77 -15.23 10.25
C TRP A 77 8.09 -13.85 10.13
N GLN A 78 7.20 -13.51 11.06
CA GLN A 78 6.43 -12.27 11.02
C GLN A 78 7.30 -11.02 11.06
N SER A 79 8.36 -11.03 11.87
CA SER A 79 9.22 -9.86 12.06
C SER A 79 10.10 -9.59 10.83
N THR A 80 10.70 -10.63 10.24
CA THR A 80 11.51 -10.52 9.02
C THR A 80 10.68 -10.09 7.82
N GLN A 81 9.49 -10.69 7.65
CA GLN A 81 8.55 -10.32 6.60
C GLN A 81 8.09 -8.86 6.76
N GLY A 82 7.71 -8.47 7.98
CA GLY A 82 7.31 -7.10 8.28
C GLY A 82 8.43 -6.10 8.05
N PHE A 83 9.65 -6.42 8.44
CA PHE A 83 10.81 -5.55 8.20
C PHE A 83 11.07 -5.35 6.70
N GLY A 84 11.14 -6.42 5.90
CA GLY A 84 11.41 -6.32 4.47
C GLY A 84 10.31 -5.59 3.71
N LEU A 85 9.04 -5.93 3.96
CA LEU A 85 7.92 -5.26 3.31
C LEU A 85 7.73 -3.82 3.80
N GLY A 86 7.98 -3.56 5.09
CA GLY A 86 7.94 -2.22 5.66
C GLY A 86 9.05 -1.32 5.10
N PHE A 87 10.26 -1.85 4.93
CA PHE A 87 11.36 -1.14 4.27
C PHE A 87 11.01 -0.76 2.83
N TYR A 88 10.51 -1.72 2.06
CA TYR A 88 10.06 -1.47 0.70
C TYR A 88 8.93 -0.41 0.65
N ASP A 89 7.97 -0.47 1.58
CA ASP A 89 6.89 0.50 1.67
C ASP A 89 7.40 1.90 2.01
N GLY A 90 8.39 2.00 2.91
CA GLY A 90 9.00 3.27 3.31
C GLY A 90 9.88 3.90 2.23
N VAL A 91 10.50 3.09 1.36
CA VAL A 91 11.35 3.59 0.27
C VAL A 91 10.55 3.97 -0.97
N ALA A 92 9.68 3.05 -1.42
CA ALA A 92 9.01 3.17 -2.70
C ALA A 92 7.49 3.32 -2.51
N GLY A 93 6.84 2.30 -1.94
CA GLY A 93 5.38 2.31 -1.67
C GLY A 93 4.42 1.71 -2.72
N PRO A 94 4.74 1.55 -4.04
CA PRO A 94 3.83 0.91 -4.97
C PRO A 94 3.64 -0.58 -4.71
N GLY A 95 2.40 -1.07 -4.79
CA GLY A 95 2.14 -2.52 -4.76
C GLY A 95 2.30 -3.17 -3.38
N THR A 96 2.72 -2.43 -2.34
CA THR A 96 3.00 -2.98 -1.01
C THR A 96 1.81 -3.70 -0.41
N GLY A 97 0.60 -3.17 -0.58
CA GLY A 97 -0.62 -3.81 -0.07
C GLY A 97 -0.89 -5.18 -0.74
N ALA A 98 -0.57 -5.31 -2.02
CA ALA A 98 -0.72 -6.57 -2.74
C ALA A 98 0.39 -7.56 -2.36
N PHE A 99 1.63 -7.10 -2.21
CA PHE A 99 2.74 -7.91 -1.69
C PHE A 99 2.46 -8.41 -0.27
N TRP A 100 1.96 -7.53 0.60
CA TRP A 100 1.50 -7.91 1.93
C TRP A 100 0.42 -8.98 1.86
N THR A 101 -0.59 -8.81 1.01
CA THR A 101 -1.70 -9.76 0.88
C THR A 101 -1.21 -11.13 0.39
N VAL A 102 -0.42 -11.15 -0.69
CA VAL A 102 0.13 -12.39 -1.29
C VAL A 102 1.09 -13.09 -0.33
N SER A 103 2.05 -12.36 0.23
CA SER A 103 3.04 -12.92 1.17
C SER A 103 2.36 -13.46 2.43
N THR A 104 1.32 -12.79 2.93
CA THR A 104 0.57 -13.27 4.10
C THR A 104 -0.22 -14.53 3.80
N MET A 105 -0.83 -14.67 2.62
CA MET A 105 -1.50 -15.92 2.22
C MET A 105 -0.54 -17.10 2.01
N LEU A 106 0.67 -16.83 1.52
CA LEU A 106 1.68 -17.87 1.31
C LEU A 106 2.27 -18.38 2.62
N MET A 107 2.43 -17.49 3.61
CA MET A 107 3.08 -17.82 4.88
C MET A 107 2.10 -18.25 5.97
N TYR A 108 0.84 -17.82 5.88
CA TYR A 108 -0.18 -18.09 6.88
C TYR A 108 -1.45 -18.64 6.24
N PRO A 109 -2.10 -19.61 6.89
CA PRO A 109 -3.32 -20.20 6.40
C PRO A 109 -4.51 -19.28 6.67
N ILE A 110 -4.56 -18.13 5.99
CA ILE A 110 -5.64 -17.16 6.13
C ILE A 110 -6.22 -16.80 4.75
N ASP A 111 -7.51 -16.48 4.73
CA ASP A 111 -8.24 -16.13 3.52
C ASP A 111 -7.89 -14.72 3.01
N LEU A 112 -8.30 -14.44 1.77
CA LEU A 112 -8.04 -13.15 1.11
C LEU A 112 -8.56 -11.94 1.89
N VAL A 113 -9.69 -12.11 2.58
CA VAL A 113 -10.29 -11.02 3.34
C VAL A 113 -9.44 -10.72 4.58
N LYS A 114 -9.03 -11.74 5.36
CA LYS A 114 -8.11 -11.53 6.50
C LYS A 114 -6.76 -10.99 6.03
N ALA A 115 -6.15 -11.54 4.98
CA ALA A 115 -4.87 -11.09 4.44
C ALA A 115 -4.90 -9.63 3.97
N SER A 116 -5.97 -9.22 3.28
CA SER A 116 -6.17 -7.83 2.86
C SER A 116 -6.33 -6.88 4.06
N GLY A 117 -6.94 -7.35 5.14
CA GLY A 117 -7.05 -6.62 6.41
C GLY A 117 -5.69 -6.40 7.08
N VAL A 118 -4.83 -7.43 7.09
CA VAL A 118 -3.44 -7.33 7.57
C VAL A 118 -2.69 -6.31 6.72
N ALA A 119 -2.71 -6.45 5.39
CA ALA A 119 -2.03 -5.54 4.47
C ALA A 119 -2.39 -4.07 4.67
N ARG A 120 -3.68 -3.75 4.79
CA ARG A 120 -4.14 -2.38 5.05
C ARG A 120 -3.69 -1.85 6.41
N SER A 121 -3.62 -2.72 7.42
CA SER A 121 -3.14 -2.35 8.75
C SER A 121 -1.64 -2.07 8.74
N MET A 122 -0.85 -2.90 8.06
CA MET A 122 0.60 -2.70 7.93
C MET A 122 0.92 -1.46 7.11
N ASN A 123 0.23 -1.23 5.99
CA ASN A 123 0.37 0.00 5.21
C ASN A 123 0.02 1.25 6.03
N PHE A 124 -0.92 1.16 6.98
CA PHE A 124 -1.23 2.29 7.85
C PHE A 124 -0.06 2.58 8.82
N VAL A 125 0.54 1.54 9.38
CA VAL A 125 1.70 1.66 10.30
C VAL A 125 2.92 2.23 9.58
N SER A 126 3.26 1.71 8.40
CA SER A 126 4.38 2.19 7.60
C SER A 126 4.18 3.63 7.12
N ASN A 127 2.97 4.01 6.69
CA ASN A 127 2.69 5.40 6.30
C ASN A 127 2.83 6.37 7.49
N ILE A 128 2.39 5.98 8.69
CA ILE A 128 2.62 6.78 9.91
C ILE A 128 4.13 6.90 10.18
N ALA A 129 4.87 5.79 10.10
CA ALA A 129 6.31 5.80 10.32
C ALA A 129 7.03 6.72 9.33
N ALA A 130 6.71 6.61 8.04
CA ALA A 130 7.26 7.48 7.01
C ALA A 130 6.90 8.95 7.24
N LEU A 131 5.63 9.25 7.54
CA LEU A 131 5.19 10.61 7.87
C LEU A 131 5.97 11.18 9.06
N SER A 132 6.15 10.39 10.13
CA SER A 132 6.94 10.82 11.30
C SER A 132 8.37 11.16 10.91
N VAL A 133 9.04 10.32 10.10
CA VAL A 133 10.41 10.60 9.61
C VAL A 133 10.46 11.91 8.83
N PHE A 134 9.57 12.12 7.86
CA PHE A 134 9.56 13.37 7.08
C PHE A 134 9.26 14.60 7.94
N VAL A 135 8.36 14.49 8.92
CA VAL A 135 8.06 15.55 9.89
C VAL A 135 9.32 15.91 10.71
N PHE A 136 10.05 14.91 11.22
CA PHE A 136 11.29 15.14 11.97
C PHE A 136 12.42 15.70 11.10
N SER A 137 12.48 15.33 9.81
CA SER A 137 13.44 15.87 8.85
C SER A 137 13.15 17.31 8.42
N GLY A 138 12.05 17.93 8.84
CA GLY A 138 11.73 19.33 8.53
C GLY A 138 11.38 19.61 7.06
N GLN A 139 11.20 18.57 6.23
CA GLN A 139 10.88 18.69 4.80
C GLN A 139 9.36 18.70 4.53
N VAL A 140 8.53 18.75 5.57
CA VAL A 140 7.08 18.74 5.42
C VAL A 140 6.57 20.17 5.28
N ASP A 141 6.13 20.49 4.06
CA ASP A 141 5.23 21.63 3.87
C ASP A 141 3.85 21.24 4.42
N TRP A 142 3.54 21.76 5.61
CA TRP A 142 2.31 21.45 6.32
C TRP A 142 1.06 21.89 5.55
N ILE A 143 1.14 22.97 4.77
CA ILE A 143 -0.02 23.47 4.02
C ILE A 143 -0.31 22.53 2.84
N ILE A 144 0.73 22.17 2.08
CA ILE A 144 0.59 21.23 0.95
C ILE A 144 0.23 19.84 1.45
N GLY A 145 0.92 19.32 2.47
CA GLY A 145 0.66 17.98 3.02
C GLY A 145 -0.74 17.83 3.58
N LEU A 146 -1.22 18.81 4.36
CA LEU A 146 -2.54 18.75 4.97
C LEU A 146 -3.66 18.94 3.95
N SER A 147 -3.49 19.84 2.97
CA SER A 147 -4.45 20.02 1.88
C SER A 147 -4.56 18.76 1.01
N MET A 148 -3.44 18.16 0.61
CA MET A 148 -3.42 16.89 -0.13
C MET A 148 -4.09 15.77 0.68
N GLY A 149 -3.76 15.65 1.97
CA GLY A 149 -4.39 14.67 2.85
C GLY A 149 -5.90 14.84 2.93
N LEU A 150 -6.39 16.07 3.10
CA LEU A 150 -7.82 16.37 3.16
C LEU A 150 -8.52 16.05 1.83
N SER A 151 -7.94 16.44 0.70
CA SER A 151 -8.47 16.14 -0.64
C SER A 151 -8.56 14.63 -0.89
N VAL A 152 -7.53 13.86 -0.49
CA VAL A 152 -7.54 12.39 -0.61
C VAL A 152 -8.62 11.77 0.27
N MET A 153 -8.79 12.24 1.51
CA MET A 153 -9.82 11.73 2.42
C MET A 153 -11.23 12.00 1.89
N VAL A 154 -11.49 13.23 1.43
CA VAL A 154 -12.78 13.61 0.84
C VAL A 154 -13.05 12.79 -0.43
N GLY A 155 -12.07 12.69 -1.34
CA GLY A 155 -12.18 11.89 -2.56
C GLY A 155 -12.44 10.41 -2.28
N ALA A 156 -11.75 9.83 -1.30
CA ALA A 156 -11.97 8.44 -0.88
C ALA A 156 -13.36 8.22 -0.27
N PHE A 157 -13.87 9.17 0.51
CA PHE A 157 -15.22 9.08 1.10
C PHE A 157 -16.31 9.10 0.02
N PHE A 158 -16.27 10.07 -0.89
CA PHE A 158 -17.22 10.14 -2.00
C PHE A 158 -17.05 8.97 -2.96
N GLY A 159 -15.82 8.57 -3.29
CA GLY A 159 -15.54 7.43 -4.16
C GLY A 159 -16.04 6.10 -3.59
N ALA A 160 -15.82 5.84 -2.29
CA ALA A 160 -16.34 4.63 -1.65
C ALA A 160 -17.88 4.63 -1.60
N ARG A 161 -18.50 5.77 -1.28
CA ARG A 161 -19.96 5.88 -1.19
C ARG A 161 -20.63 5.68 -2.54
N THR A 162 -20.10 6.31 -3.59
CA THR A 162 -20.58 6.16 -4.98
C THR A 162 -20.33 4.77 -5.55
N ALA A 163 -19.19 4.14 -5.23
CA ALA A 163 -18.90 2.76 -5.63
C ALA A 163 -19.87 1.76 -4.98
N ILE A 164 -20.19 1.94 -3.70
CA ILE A 164 -21.13 1.07 -2.97
C ILE A 164 -22.57 1.29 -3.48
N SER A 165 -22.98 2.52 -3.79
CA SER A 165 -24.34 2.81 -4.26
C SER A 165 -24.57 2.51 -5.75
N GLY A 166 -23.56 2.70 -6.60
CA GLY A 166 -23.67 2.55 -8.06
C GLY A 166 -23.34 1.16 -8.59
N GLY A 167 -22.77 0.29 -7.75
CA GLY A 167 -22.38 -1.07 -8.12
C GLY A 167 -21.38 -1.16 -9.28
N ALA A 168 -21.15 -2.37 -9.78
CA ALA A 168 -20.16 -2.62 -10.84
C ALA A 168 -20.45 -1.87 -12.17
N LYS A 169 -21.72 -1.52 -12.44
CA LYS A 169 -22.14 -0.80 -13.65
C LYS A 169 -21.68 0.67 -13.67
N PHE A 170 -21.50 1.30 -12.51
CA PHE A 170 -20.99 2.67 -12.41
C PHE A 170 -19.46 2.71 -12.31
N ILE A 171 -18.87 1.77 -11.57
CA ILE A 171 -17.42 1.72 -11.32
C ILE A 171 -16.64 1.52 -12.63
N ARG A 172 -17.10 0.59 -13.48
CA ARG A 172 -16.37 0.18 -14.68
C ARG A 172 -16.16 1.32 -15.69
N PRO A 173 -17.17 2.11 -16.10
CA PRO A 173 -16.96 3.23 -17.02
C PRO A 173 -16.13 4.35 -16.40
N VAL A 174 -16.35 4.71 -15.12
CA VAL A 174 -15.54 5.74 -14.45
C VAL A 174 -14.06 5.34 -14.42
N PHE A 175 -13.77 4.09 -14.08
CA PHE A 175 -12.41 3.57 -14.08
C PHE A 175 -11.77 3.66 -15.48
N ILE A 176 -12.47 3.22 -16.52
CA ILE A 176 -11.97 3.26 -17.91
C ILE A 176 -11.69 4.71 -18.33
N THR A 177 -12.57 5.66 -18.04
CA THR A 177 -12.38 7.07 -18.38
C THR A 177 -11.17 7.67 -17.66
N VAL A 178 -11.00 7.37 -16.37
CA VAL A 178 -9.85 7.85 -15.60
C VAL A 178 -8.54 7.26 -16.14
N VAL A 179 -8.52 5.96 -16.44
CA VAL A 179 -7.35 5.29 -17.02
C VAL A 179 -7.00 5.88 -18.38
N LEU A 180 -7.99 6.07 -19.28
CA LEU A 180 -7.76 6.71 -20.58
C LEU A 180 -7.22 8.13 -20.42
N GLY A 181 -7.79 8.93 -19.51
CA GLY A 181 -7.30 10.29 -19.23
C GLY A 181 -5.87 10.31 -18.69
N LEU A 182 -5.53 9.40 -17.78
CA LEU A 182 -4.17 9.23 -17.26
C LEU A 182 -3.19 8.81 -18.35
N THR A 183 -3.57 7.85 -19.19
CA THR A 183 -2.76 7.40 -20.33
C THR A 183 -2.50 8.54 -21.31
N VAL A 184 -3.51 9.34 -21.64
CA VAL A 184 -3.35 10.53 -22.51
C VAL A 184 -2.43 11.55 -21.85
N ARG A 185 -2.60 11.83 -20.55
CA ARG A 185 -1.73 12.77 -19.82
C ARG A 185 -0.28 12.31 -19.77
N LEU A 186 -0.05 11.02 -19.49
CA LEU A 186 1.29 10.42 -19.45
C LEU A 186 1.93 10.41 -20.85
N ALA A 187 1.16 10.04 -21.88
CA ALA A 187 1.62 10.12 -23.27
C ALA A 187 1.99 11.56 -23.64
N TRP A 188 1.17 12.54 -23.23
CA TRP A 188 1.47 13.95 -23.49
C TRP A 188 2.74 14.41 -22.77
N GLN A 189 2.90 14.11 -21.49
CA GLN A 189 4.12 14.46 -20.74
C GLN A 189 5.37 13.79 -21.32
N HIS A 190 5.30 12.52 -21.72
CA HIS A 190 6.49 11.83 -22.22
C HIS A 190 6.81 12.10 -23.70
N TRP A 191 5.83 12.38 -24.56
CA TRP A 191 6.08 12.64 -25.99
C TRP A 191 6.17 14.13 -26.35
N PHE A 192 5.49 15.02 -25.62
CA PHE A 192 5.45 16.45 -25.94
C PHE A 192 6.23 17.35 -24.96
N SER A 193 6.64 16.85 -23.78
CA SER A 193 7.42 17.64 -22.79
C SER A 193 8.90 17.26 -22.72
N VAL A 194 9.42 16.48 -23.67
CA VAL A 194 10.88 16.25 -23.86
C VAL A 194 11.47 17.27 -24.87
N ALA A 195 10.84 18.44 -25.02
CA ALA A 195 11.37 19.55 -25.80
C ALA A 195 11.76 20.71 -24.88
#